data_AF-A0A067CHK9-F1
#
_entry.id   AF-A0A067CHK9-F1
#
_cell.length_a   1.000
_cell.length_b   1.000
_cell.length_c   1.000
_cell.angle_alpha   90.00
_cell.angle_beta   90.00
_cell.angle_gamma   90.00
#
_symmetry.space_group_name_H-M   'P 1'
#
loop_
_entity.id
_entity.type
_entity.pdbx_description
1 polymer ?
#
loop_
_entity_poly.entity_id
_entity_poly.type
_entity_poly.pdbx_seq_one_letter_code
_entity_poly.pdbx_strand_id
1 'polypeptide(L)'
;MGLQWAWYGSDLGGTRPCASTYELYKTAIPEIPAAKCANLAFLPDAPPRTDPSDDAGSLRTHELLTRLETTHELSGAFKRFMAARELQALVPSCTSSYFYLGEPVYVPTLQFTVLLFYRDQQDCVLWYLVLDGAHAGCILSAPLLLLAPGSIADDNGVDDENDVFRAIHDEAVLCAASFDEFIYRIWIENHIWFQQNGLRDCVDTTASIQAECDWYLEATQSLSE
;
A
#
# COMPACT_ATOMS: atom_id res chain seq x y z
N MET A 1 -17.12 -12.94 9.31
CA MET A 1 -16.02 -13.92 9.12
C MET A 1 -14.73 -13.19 9.50
N GLY A 2 -13.67 -13.86 9.96
CA GLY A 2 -12.43 -13.14 10.28
C GLY A 2 -11.73 -12.66 9.00
N LEU A 3 -11.11 -11.47 9.02
CA LEU A 3 -10.26 -11.00 7.92
C LEU A 3 -9.15 -12.01 7.63
N GLN A 4 -8.91 -12.26 6.36
CA GLN A 4 -7.86 -13.17 5.91
C GLN A 4 -6.60 -12.39 5.54
N TRP A 5 -5.44 -13.03 5.71
CA TRP A 5 -4.17 -12.51 5.22
C TRP A 5 -3.98 -12.90 3.77
N ALA A 6 -3.79 -11.91 2.89
CA ALA A 6 -3.59 -12.11 1.46
C ALA A 6 -2.98 -10.87 0.78
N TRP A 7 -2.38 -11.04 -0.39
CA TRP A 7 -1.71 -9.98 -1.15
C TRP A 7 -2.29 -9.87 -2.56
N TYR A 8 -2.55 -8.64 -3.02
CA TYR A 8 -2.81 -8.35 -4.43
C TYR A 8 -1.50 -7.92 -5.09
N GLY A 9 -1.07 -8.63 -6.14
CA GLY A 9 0.19 -8.33 -6.82
C GLY A 9 0.20 -8.73 -8.29
N SER A 10 1.32 -8.47 -8.96
CA SER A 10 1.57 -8.84 -10.36
C SER A 10 2.37 -10.14 -10.49
N ASP A 11 2.51 -10.67 -11.71
CA ASP A 11 3.47 -11.75 -11.95
C ASP A 11 4.90 -11.26 -11.62
N LEU A 12 5.68 -12.16 -11.02
CA LEU A 12 7.11 -11.95 -10.74
C LEU A 12 7.93 -12.94 -11.56
N GLY A 13 7.63 -13.06 -12.86
CA GLY A 13 8.39 -13.86 -13.81
C GLY A 13 8.26 -15.36 -13.53
N GLY A 14 7.06 -15.79 -13.13
CA GLY A 14 6.76 -17.19 -12.81
C GLY A 14 7.28 -17.66 -11.45
N THR A 15 7.82 -16.79 -10.60
CA THR A 15 8.26 -17.15 -9.24
C THR A 15 7.11 -17.32 -8.23
N ARG A 16 5.90 -16.92 -8.60
CA ARG A 16 4.65 -17.25 -7.92
C ARG A 16 3.58 -17.63 -8.95
N PRO A 17 2.60 -18.48 -8.61
CA PRO A 17 1.52 -18.83 -9.52
C PRO A 17 0.65 -17.60 -9.79
N CYS A 18 0.87 -16.93 -10.92
CA CYS A 18 0.13 -15.75 -11.35
C CYS A 18 -0.38 -15.94 -12.79
N ALA A 19 -1.66 -15.67 -12.99
CA ALA A 19 -2.34 -15.64 -14.28
C ALA A 19 -2.62 -14.20 -14.76
N SER A 20 -2.67 -13.20 -13.88
CA SER A 20 -2.91 -11.79 -14.23
C SER A 20 -2.49 -10.78 -13.16
N THR A 21 -2.43 -9.50 -13.54
CA THR A 21 -2.31 -8.36 -12.61
C THR A 21 -3.44 -8.37 -11.58
N TYR A 22 -3.10 -8.10 -10.31
CA TYR A 22 -4.01 -8.07 -9.17
C TYR A 22 -4.72 -9.40 -8.89
N GLU A 23 -4.05 -10.52 -9.14
CA GLU A 23 -4.48 -11.79 -8.57
C GLU A 23 -4.25 -11.81 -7.05
N LEU A 24 -5.19 -12.41 -6.31
CA LEU A 24 -5.16 -12.49 -4.86
C LEU A 24 -4.38 -13.72 -4.41
N TYR A 25 -3.26 -13.51 -3.74
CA TYR A 25 -2.39 -14.58 -3.24
C TYR A 25 -2.60 -14.77 -1.74
N LYS A 26 -2.76 -16.03 -1.31
CA LYS A 26 -2.71 -16.43 0.11
C LYS A 26 -1.41 -17.16 0.46
N THR A 27 -0.65 -17.53 -0.56
CA THR A 27 0.57 -18.34 -0.52
C THR A 27 1.63 -17.64 -1.38
N ALA A 28 2.89 -18.05 -1.29
CA ALA A 28 4.00 -17.45 -2.06
C ALA A 28 4.19 -15.93 -1.80
N ILE A 29 3.98 -15.53 -0.54
CA ILE A 29 4.28 -14.18 -0.05
C ILE A 29 5.34 -14.36 1.04
N PRO A 30 6.61 -14.00 0.81
CA PRO A 30 7.64 -14.17 1.82
C PRO A 30 7.40 -13.27 3.01
N GLU A 31 7.59 -13.81 4.21
CA GLU A 31 7.70 -13.02 5.44
C GLU A 31 8.92 -12.11 5.32
N ILE A 32 8.71 -10.80 5.49
CA ILE A 32 9.80 -9.83 5.39
C ILE A 32 10.43 -9.68 6.78
N PRO A 33 11.74 -9.97 6.94
CA PRO A 33 12.45 -9.69 8.17
C PRO A 33 12.28 -8.22 8.57
N ALA A 34 11.85 -7.96 9.80
CA ALA A 34 11.54 -6.60 10.27
C ALA A 34 12.69 -5.61 10.02
N ALA A 35 13.95 -6.07 10.11
CA ALA A 35 15.12 -5.24 9.86
C ALA A 35 15.24 -4.70 8.42
N LYS A 36 14.63 -5.35 7.41
CA LYS A 36 14.65 -4.92 6.01
C LYS A 36 13.70 -3.75 5.75
N CYS A 37 12.56 -3.71 6.42
CA CYS A 37 11.54 -2.70 6.19
C CYS A 37 11.48 -1.61 7.27
N ALA A 38 12.04 -1.86 8.47
CA ALA A 38 11.94 -0.96 9.61
C ALA A 38 12.30 0.49 9.29
N ASN A 39 11.39 1.40 9.61
CA ASN A 39 11.48 2.85 9.38
C ASN A 39 11.76 3.23 7.91
N LEU A 40 11.43 2.34 6.97
CA LEU A 40 11.72 2.49 5.55
C LEU A 40 13.22 2.63 5.25
N ALA A 41 14.07 1.94 6.01
CA ALA A 41 15.53 2.05 5.90
C ALA A 41 16.12 1.64 4.53
N PHE A 42 15.35 0.92 3.70
CA PHE A 42 15.71 0.58 2.32
C PHE A 42 15.54 1.76 1.35
N LEU A 43 14.79 2.80 1.74
CA LEU A 43 14.73 4.06 1.03
C LEU A 43 15.81 5.01 1.57
N PRO A 44 16.41 5.85 0.72
CA PRO A 44 17.30 6.91 1.19
C PRO A 44 16.54 7.89 2.09
N ASP A 45 17.29 8.76 2.74
CA ASP A 45 16.70 9.92 3.39
C ASP A 45 15.99 10.81 2.36
N ALA A 46 14.85 11.39 2.77
CA ALA A 46 14.10 12.30 1.91
C ALA A 46 15.05 13.40 1.43
N PRO A 47 15.24 13.59 0.11
CA PRO A 47 16.03 14.70 -0.36
C PRO A 47 15.38 16.01 0.08
N PRO A 48 16.16 17.11 0.19
CA PRO A 48 15.61 18.42 0.52
C PRO A 48 14.48 18.77 -0.46
N ARG A 49 13.37 19.30 0.05
CA ARG A 49 12.19 19.66 -0.75
C ARG A 49 12.61 20.62 -1.88
N THR A 50 12.49 20.19 -3.14
CA THR A 50 13.05 20.93 -4.29
C THR A 50 12.08 21.95 -4.90
N ASP A 51 10.77 21.85 -4.62
CA ASP A 51 9.77 22.72 -5.26
C ASP A 51 8.74 23.32 -4.26
N PRO A 52 8.69 24.65 -4.12
CA PRO A 52 7.65 25.36 -3.36
C PRO A 52 6.26 25.34 -4.00
N SER A 53 6.12 25.03 -5.29
CA SER A 53 4.84 25.11 -6.02
C SER A 53 3.80 24.03 -5.62
N ASP A 54 4.22 23.08 -4.79
CA ASP A 54 3.41 21.97 -4.28
C ASP A 54 2.63 22.25 -2.99
N ASP A 55 2.47 23.53 -2.63
CA ASP A 55 1.98 23.94 -1.32
C ASP A 55 0.57 23.45 -1.01
N ALA A 56 -0.39 23.49 -1.92
CA ALA A 56 -1.78 23.15 -1.56
C ALA A 56 -1.99 21.66 -1.19
N GLY A 57 -1.45 20.73 -1.99
CA GLY A 57 -1.57 19.29 -1.72
C GLY A 57 -0.73 18.85 -0.52
N SER A 58 0.46 19.43 -0.38
CA SER A 58 1.35 19.18 0.76
C SER A 58 0.77 19.74 2.07
N LEU A 59 0.18 20.94 2.03
CA LEU A 59 -0.52 21.54 3.17
C LEU A 59 -1.71 20.70 3.60
N ARG A 60 -2.59 20.29 2.66
CA ARG A 60 -3.72 19.40 2.97
C ARG A 60 -3.26 18.11 3.64
N THR A 61 -2.20 17.49 3.12
CA THR A 61 -1.62 16.27 3.69
C THR A 61 -1.10 16.51 5.10
N HIS A 62 -0.37 17.59 5.31
CA HIS A 62 0.16 17.96 6.62
C HIS A 62 -0.94 18.26 7.66
N GLU A 63 -1.96 19.02 7.26
CA GLU A 63 -3.13 19.34 8.10
C GLU A 63 -3.89 18.07 8.51
N LEU A 64 -4.11 17.16 7.55
CA LEU A 64 -4.79 15.89 7.82
C LEU A 64 -3.96 14.99 8.74
N LEU A 65 -2.65 14.83 8.49
CA LEU A 65 -1.78 14.07 9.39
C LEU A 65 -1.79 14.64 10.82
N THR A 66 -1.67 15.96 10.94
CA THR A 66 -1.74 16.66 12.24
C THR A 66 -3.06 16.41 12.95
N ARG A 67 -4.19 16.48 12.22
CA ARG A 67 -5.52 16.18 12.76
C ARG A 67 -5.62 14.73 13.23
N LEU A 68 -5.18 13.78 12.41
CA LEU A 68 -5.23 12.35 12.74
C LEU A 68 -4.44 12.02 14.00
N GLU A 69 -3.26 12.61 14.20
CA GLU A 69 -2.44 12.41 15.40
C GLU A 69 -3.12 12.83 16.71
N THR A 70 -4.15 13.68 16.64
CA THR A 70 -4.92 14.04 17.85
C THR A 70 -5.85 12.91 18.33
N THR A 71 -6.08 11.90 17.50
CA THR A 71 -7.10 10.85 17.71
C THR A 71 -6.58 9.42 17.47
N HIS A 72 -5.51 9.26 16.70
CA HIS A 72 -4.96 7.98 16.28
C HIS A 72 -3.43 7.98 16.40
N GLU A 73 -2.86 6.83 16.76
CA GLU A 73 -1.41 6.63 16.73
C GLU A 73 -0.96 6.38 15.28
N LEU A 74 -0.09 7.26 14.76
CA LEU A 74 0.51 7.10 13.44
C LEU A 74 2.01 6.80 13.57
N SER A 75 2.50 5.83 12.79
CA SER A 75 3.93 5.52 12.78
C SER A 75 4.76 6.70 12.26
N GLY A 76 5.98 6.85 12.77
CA GLY A 76 6.93 7.86 12.27
C GLY A 76 7.21 7.69 10.78
N ALA A 77 7.33 6.43 10.33
CA ALA A 77 7.52 6.07 8.94
C ALA A 77 6.37 6.51 8.03
N PHE A 78 5.12 6.25 8.43
CA PHE A 78 3.92 6.66 7.67
C PHE A 78 3.90 8.17 7.47
N LYS A 79 4.09 8.94 8.55
CA LYS A 79 4.09 10.40 8.50
C LYS A 79 5.19 10.95 7.62
N ARG A 80 6.42 10.46 7.81
CA ARG A 80 7.59 10.85 7.01
C ARG A 80 7.33 10.62 5.53
N PHE A 81 6.81 9.45 5.18
CA PHE A 81 6.59 9.06 3.80
C PHE A 81 5.43 9.81 3.15
N MET A 82 4.28 9.90 3.82
CA MET A 82 3.11 10.60 3.28
C MET A 82 3.36 12.12 3.13
N ALA A 83 4.24 12.71 3.96
CA ALA A 83 4.61 14.11 3.86
C ALA A 83 5.70 14.44 2.83
N ALA A 84 6.34 13.44 2.22
CA ALA A 84 7.49 13.64 1.32
C ALA A 84 7.23 13.02 -0.06
N ARG A 85 6.86 13.85 -1.04
CA ARG A 85 6.61 13.40 -2.43
C ARG A 85 7.86 12.82 -3.08
N GLU A 86 9.03 13.34 -2.70
CA GLU A 86 10.30 12.84 -3.18
C GLU A 86 10.57 11.42 -2.70
N LEU A 87 10.11 11.04 -1.49
CA LEU A 87 10.16 9.64 -1.04
C LEU A 87 9.15 8.77 -1.79
N GLN A 88 7.94 9.30 -2.01
CA GLN A 88 6.89 8.60 -2.77
C GLN A 88 7.35 8.27 -4.20
N ALA A 89 8.09 9.18 -4.84
CA ALA A 89 8.62 9.00 -6.19
C ALA A 89 9.68 7.89 -6.31
N LEU A 90 10.25 7.43 -5.19
CA LEU A 90 11.22 6.33 -5.15
C LEU A 90 10.56 4.94 -5.16
N VAL A 91 9.24 4.88 -5.03
CA VAL A 91 8.47 3.65 -5.08
C VAL A 91 7.85 3.51 -6.47
N PRO A 92 8.43 2.68 -7.36
CA PRO A 92 7.93 2.54 -8.72
C PRO A 92 6.59 1.80 -8.72
N SER A 93 5.82 1.98 -9.80
CA SER A 93 4.56 1.27 -10.02
C SER A 93 4.40 0.84 -11.48
N CYS A 94 4.26 -0.47 -11.69
CA CYS A 94 3.96 -1.08 -12.99
C CYS A 94 2.49 -0.93 -13.41
N THR A 95 1.61 -0.52 -12.50
CA THR A 95 0.17 -0.34 -12.71
C THR A 95 -0.27 1.12 -12.59
N SER A 96 0.68 2.08 -12.60
CA SER A 96 0.38 3.50 -12.37
C SER A 96 -0.34 3.79 -11.03
N SER A 97 -0.21 2.91 -10.04
CA SER A 97 -0.63 3.15 -8.66
C SER A 97 0.11 4.34 -8.05
N TYR A 98 -0.58 5.08 -7.19
CA TYR A 98 -0.07 6.33 -6.62
C TYR A 98 -0.53 6.52 -5.16
N PHE A 99 0.27 7.30 -4.42
CA PHE A 99 -0.04 7.68 -3.05
C PHE A 99 -1.07 8.80 -3.01
N TYR A 100 -2.04 8.64 -2.12
CA TYR A 100 -3.16 9.56 -1.98
C TYR A 100 -3.70 9.46 -0.57
N LEU A 101 -3.83 10.58 0.14
CA LEU A 101 -4.39 10.58 1.49
C LEU A 101 -5.88 10.98 1.47
N GLY A 102 -6.76 10.02 1.73
CA GLY A 102 -8.21 10.22 1.86
C GLY A 102 -8.63 10.73 3.24
N GLU A 103 -9.94 10.77 3.53
CA GLU A 103 -10.43 11.03 4.88
C GLU A 103 -10.61 9.72 5.65
N PRO A 104 -10.50 9.71 6.99
CA PRO A 104 -10.76 8.51 7.78
C PRO A 104 -12.24 8.10 7.66
N VAL A 105 -12.47 6.82 7.37
CA VAL A 105 -13.81 6.23 7.23
C VAL A 105 -13.98 5.13 8.26
N TYR A 106 -14.98 5.27 9.12
CA TYR A 106 -15.39 4.18 10.00
C TYR A 106 -16.13 3.12 9.20
N VAL A 107 -15.72 1.85 9.32
CA VAL A 107 -16.34 0.71 8.63
C VAL A 107 -17.17 -0.09 9.65
N PRO A 108 -18.50 0.05 9.69
CA PRO A 108 -19.33 -0.54 10.75
C PRO A 108 -19.27 -2.07 10.79
N THR A 109 -19.14 -2.71 9.63
CA THR A 109 -19.10 -4.17 9.49
C THR A 109 -17.81 -4.79 10.00
N LEU A 110 -16.71 -4.01 10.02
CA LEU A 110 -15.40 -4.44 10.53
C LEU A 110 -15.06 -3.82 11.90
N GLN A 111 -15.81 -2.82 12.33
CA GLN A 111 -15.70 -2.13 13.62
C GLN A 111 -14.36 -1.42 13.85
N PHE A 112 -13.77 -0.88 12.78
CA PHE A 112 -12.59 -0.02 12.86
C PHE A 112 -12.61 1.08 11.78
N THR A 113 -11.74 2.06 11.95
CA THR A 113 -11.54 3.19 11.03
C THR A 113 -10.39 2.89 10.08
N VAL A 114 -10.59 3.21 8.79
CA VAL A 114 -9.59 3.02 7.73
C VAL A 114 -9.26 4.35 7.05
N LEU A 115 -8.06 4.44 6.49
CA LEU A 115 -7.57 5.61 5.77
C LEU A 115 -6.94 5.19 4.44
N LEU A 116 -7.55 5.60 3.32
CA LEU A 116 -6.98 5.38 2.00
C LEU A 116 -5.64 6.11 1.91
N PHE A 117 -4.56 5.38 1.57
CA PHE A 117 -3.22 5.98 1.41
C PHE A 117 -2.53 5.61 0.07
N TYR A 118 -2.99 4.55 -0.60
CA TYR A 118 -2.44 4.09 -1.88
C TYR A 118 -3.53 3.46 -2.74
N ARG A 119 -3.53 3.72 -4.04
CA ARG A 119 -4.55 3.21 -4.96
C ARG A 119 -4.03 3.03 -6.37
N ASP A 120 -4.61 2.06 -7.06
CA ASP A 120 -4.46 1.87 -8.49
C ASP A 120 -5.09 3.03 -9.29
N GLN A 121 -4.57 3.33 -10.50
CA GLN A 121 -5.11 4.41 -11.33
C GLN A 121 -6.56 4.18 -11.76
N GLN A 122 -6.96 2.92 -11.90
CA GLN A 122 -8.31 2.52 -12.30
C GLN A 122 -9.16 2.08 -11.11
N ASP A 123 -8.67 2.25 -9.88
CA ASP A 123 -9.32 1.84 -8.64
C ASP A 123 -9.66 0.34 -8.59
N CYS A 124 -8.91 -0.50 -9.30
CA CYS A 124 -9.11 -1.95 -9.25
C CYS A 124 -8.77 -2.54 -7.88
N VAL A 125 -7.74 -2.00 -7.22
CA VAL A 125 -7.37 -2.35 -5.84
C VAL A 125 -6.98 -1.07 -5.10
N LEU A 126 -7.46 -0.96 -3.86
CA LEU A 126 -7.24 0.16 -2.98
C LEU A 126 -6.64 -0.34 -1.66
N TRP A 127 -5.73 0.45 -1.08
CA TRP A 127 -5.02 0.08 0.14
C TRP A 127 -5.20 1.14 1.23
N TYR A 128 -5.52 0.64 2.41
CA TYR A 128 -5.97 1.41 3.55
C TYR A 128 -5.13 1.11 4.78
N LEU A 129 -4.77 2.15 5.53
CA LEU A 129 -4.20 2.01 6.86
C LEU A 129 -5.35 1.83 7.85
N VAL A 130 -5.31 0.78 8.66
CA VAL A 130 -6.25 0.60 9.78
C VAL A 130 -5.78 1.46 10.94
N LEU A 131 -6.62 2.41 11.36
CA LEU A 131 -6.26 3.44 12.35
C LEU A 131 -6.54 3.05 13.80
N ASP A 132 -7.45 2.11 14.03
CA ASP A 132 -7.88 1.70 15.38
C ASP A 132 -8.34 0.23 15.42
N GLY A 133 -8.75 -0.21 16.61
CA GLY A 133 -9.23 -1.58 16.83
C GLY A 133 -8.13 -2.65 16.85
N ALA A 134 -8.54 -3.90 16.68
CA ALA A 134 -7.66 -5.08 16.84
C ALA A 134 -6.57 -5.21 15.75
N HIS A 135 -6.72 -4.46 14.64
CA HIS A 135 -5.81 -4.48 13.50
C HIS A 135 -5.12 -3.13 13.28
N ALA A 136 -5.15 -2.22 14.27
CA ALA A 136 -4.49 -0.93 14.19
C ALA A 136 -3.03 -1.06 13.71
N GLY A 137 -2.65 -0.25 12.72
CA GLY A 137 -1.32 -0.28 12.08
C GLY A 137 -1.17 -1.28 10.93
N CYS A 138 -2.09 -2.24 10.77
CA CYS A 138 -2.09 -3.14 9.62
C CYS A 138 -2.59 -2.44 8.36
N ILE A 139 -2.29 -3.03 7.21
CA ILE A 139 -2.79 -2.58 5.91
C ILE A 139 -3.93 -3.50 5.45
N LEU A 140 -5.06 -2.90 5.12
CA LEU A 140 -6.22 -3.54 4.52
C LEU A 140 -6.23 -3.23 3.02
N SER A 141 -6.54 -4.21 2.19
CA SER A 141 -6.85 -3.98 0.77
C SER A 141 -8.26 -4.41 0.43
N ALA A 142 -8.92 -3.64 -0.44
CA ALA A 142 -10.27 -3.95 -0.92
C ALA A 142 -10.52 -3.35 -2.32
N PRO A 143 -11.49 -3.88 -3.09
CA PRO A 143 -11.84 -3.36 -4.41
C PRO A 143 -12.94 -2.28 -4.39
N LEU A 144 -13.20 -1.63 -3.24
CA LEU A 144 -14.25 -0.64 -3.07
C LEU A 144 -13.69 0.66 -2.48
N LEU A 145 -14.12 1.80 -3.02
CA LEU A 145 -13.58 3.12 -2.72
C LEU A 145 -14.18 3.73 -1.45
N LEU A 146 -13.43 3.69 -0.35
CA LEU A 146 -13.75 4.43 0.89
C LEU A 146 -12.95 5.74 0.95
N LEU A 147 -13.43 6.78 0.24
CA LEU A 147 -12.72 8.06 0.12
C LEU A 147 -13.01 9.03 1.27
N ALA A 148 -14.30 9.19 1.60
CA ALA A 148 -14.79 10.05 2.68
C ALA A 148 -16.18 9.57 3.16
N PRO A 149 -16.54 9.75 4.44
CA PRO A 149 -17.82 9.25 4.99
C PRO A 149 -19.09 9.76 4.29
N GLY A 150 -19.02 10.89 3.60
CA GLY A 150 -20.19 11.52 2.96
C GLY A 150 -20.37 11.19 1.48
N SER A 151 -19.49 10.39 0.87
CA SER A 151 -19.49 10.12 -0.57
C SER A 151 -19.43 8.63 -0.92
N ILE A 152 -19.47 7.73 0.07
CA ILE A 152 -19.21 6.30 -0.11
C ILE A 152 -20.12 5.66 -1.18
N ALA A 153 -21.42 5.91 -1.11
CA ALA A 153 -22.38 5.36 -2.07
C ALA A 153 -22.11 5.88 -3.49
N ASP A 154 -22.01 7.21 -3.64
CA ASP A 154 -21.76 7.88 -4.91
C ASP A 154 -20.43 7.47 -5.56
N ASP A 155 -19.35 7.41 -4.76
CA ASP A 155 -18.00 7.04 -5.20
C ASP A 155 -17.92 5.62 -5.76
N ASN A 156 -18.83 4.74 -5.33
CA ASN A 156 -18.92 3.35 -5.79
C ASN A 156 -20.08 3.10 -6.76
N GLY A 157 -20.85 4.14 -7.11
CA GLY A 157 -21.99 4.03 -8.03
C GLY A 157 -23.14 3.16 -7.50
N VAL A 158 -23.38 3.16 -6.20
CA VAL A 158 -24.49 2.44 -5.55
C VAL A 158 -25.42 3.41 -4.80
N ASP A 159 -26.64 2.98 -4.50
CA ASP A 159 -27.64 3.83 -3.83
C ASP A 159 -27.50 3.86 -2.30
N ASP A 160 -26.88 2.83 -1.69
CA ASP A 160 -26.75 2.67 -0.23
C ASP A 160 -25.31 2.31 0.15
N GLU A 161 -24.67 3.11 1.01
CA GLU A 161 -23.33 2.84 1.51
C GLU A 161 -23.22 1.50 2.28
N ASN A 162 -24.34 0.99 2.80
CA ASN A 162 -24.37 -0.32 3.46
C ASN A 162 -24.07 -1.47 2.48
N ASP A 163 -24.35 -1.32 1.17
CA ASP A 163 -23.92 -2.28 0.17
C ASP A 163 -22.39 -2.32 0.07
N VAL A 164 -21.75 -1.16 0.10
CA VAL A 164 -20.27 -1.05 0.10
C VAL A 164 -19.69 -1.68 1.36
N PHE A 165 -20.22 -1.38 2.54
CA PHE A 165 -19.71 -1.95 3.79
C PHE A 165 -19.88 -3.47 3.89
N ARG A 166 -20.95 -4.02 3.29
CA ARG A 166 -21.11 -5.48 3.17
C ARG A 166 -20.07 -6.08 2.23
N ALA A 167 -19.86 -5.49 1.06
CA ALA A 167 -18.84 -5.95 0.11
C ALA A 167 -17.43 -5.88 0.72
N ILE A 168 -17.10 -4.80 1.42
CA ILE A 168 -15.84 -4.66 2.18
C ILE A 168 -15.68 -5.80 3.19
N HIS A 169 -16.72 -6.14 3.96
CA HIS A 169 -16.64 -7.24 4.93
C HIS A 169 -16.38 -8.60 4.26
N ASP A 170 -16.90 -8.81 3.05
CA ASP A 170 -16.81 -10.08 2.35
C ASP A 170 -15.51 -10.22 1.54
N GLU A 171 -14.96 -9.12 1.02
CA GLU A 171 -13.85 -9.12 0.06
C GLU A 171 -12.54 -8.56 0.61
N ALA A 172 -12.56 -7.77 1.69
CA ALA A 172 -11.34 -7.14 2.19
C ALA A 172 -10.40 -8.15 2.85
N VAL A 173 -9.10 -7.89 2.70
CA VAL A 173 -8.02 -8.72 3.25
C VAL A 173 -6.97 -7.86 3.93
N LEU A 174 -6.31 -8.41 4.95
CA LEU A 174 -5.11 -7.82 5.54
C LEU A 174 -3.92 -8.21 4.67
N CYS A 175 -3.17 -7.22 4.18
CA CYS A 175 -2.12 -7.46 3.19
C CYS A 175 -0.70 -7.15 3.68
N ALA A 176 -0.57 -6.46 4.81
CA ALA A 176 0.71 -6.26 5.50
C ALA A 176 0.47 -5.97 6.99
N ALA A 177 1.38 -6.41 7.85
CA ALA A 177 1.26 -6.17 9.30
C ALA A 177 1.66 -4.75 9.70
N SER A 178 2.31 -4.02 8.79
CA SER A 178 2.70 -2.62 8.99
C SER A 178 2.77 -1.88 7.66
N PHE A 179 2.72 -0.56 7.74
CA PHE A 179 2.99 0.32 6.60
C PHE A 179 4.38 0.08 5.99
N ASP A 180 5.39 -0.09 6.84
CA ASP A 180 6.79 -0.31 6.45
C ASP A 180 6.95 -1.57 5.59
N GLU A 181 6.33 -2.67 6.04
CA GLU A 181 6.28 -3.93 5.30
C GLU A 181 5.57 -3.75 3.96
N PHE A 182 4.44 -3.05 3.95
CA PHE A 182 3.68 -2.77 2.74
C PHE A 182 4.51 -2.01 1.70
N ILE A 183 5.14 -0.90 2.09
CA ILE A 183 5.97 -0.10 1.16
C ILE A 183 7.15 -0.92 0.66
N TYR A 184 7.81 -1.69 1.52
CA TYR A 184 8.91 -2.56 1.09
C TYR A 184 8.44 -3.55 0.01
N ARG A 185 7.29 -4.20 0.23
CA ARG A 185 6.74 -5.18 -0.72
C ARG A 185 6.37 -4.54 -2.05
N ILE A 186 5.65 -3.41 -2.04
CA ILE A 186 5.35 -2.65 -3.26
C ILE A 186 6.63 -2.25 -3.98
N TRP A 187 7.59 -1.69 -3.26
CA TRP A 187 8.86 -1.23 -3.81
C TRP A 187 9.61 -2.38 -4.50
N ILE A 188 9.80 -3.51 -3.82
CA ILE A 188 10.63 -4.59 -4.35
C ILE A 188 9.94 -5.36 -5.49
N GLU A 189 8.63 -5.62 -5.38
CA GLU A 189 7.89 -6.32 -6.42
C GLU A 189 7.83 -5.52 -7.72
N ASN A 190 7.72 -4.19 -7.63
CA ASN A 190 7.76 -3.35 -8.83
C ASN A 190 9.16 -3.32 -9.47
N HIS A 191 10.24 -3.23 -8.69
CA HIS A 191 11.59 -3.34 -9.24
C HIS A 191 11.80 -4.67 -9.97
N ILE A 192 11.38 -5.78 -9.37
CA ILE A 192 11.43 -7.11 -9.99
C ILE A 192 10.62 -7.12 -11.30
N TRP A 193 9.39 -6.61 -11.28
CA TRP A 193 8.52 -6.58 -12.45
C TRP A 193 9.16 -5.82 -13.62
N PHE A 194 9.70 -4.61 -13.37
CA PHE A 194 10.38 -3.82 -14.41
C PHE A 194 11.62 -4.54 -14.95
N GLN A 195 12.39 -5.22 -14.08
CA GLN A 195 13.56 -5.99 -14.50
C GLN A 195 13.20 -7.18 -15.40
N GLN A 196 12.14 -7.91 -15.08
CA GLN A 196 11.70 -9.10 -15.81
C GLN A 196 11.02 -8.77 -17.14
N ASN A 197 10.39 -7.60 -17.24
CA ASN A 197 9.76 -7.12 -18.48
C ASN A 197 10.73 -6.33 -19.39
N GLY A 198 12.04 -6.33 -19.09
CA GLY A 198 13.04 -5.65 -19.92
C GLY A 198 12.97 -4.13 -19.86
N LEU A 199 12.33 -3.56 -18.84
CA LEU A 199 12.11 -2.13 -18.65
C LEU A 199 13.00 -1.58 -17.51
N ARG A 200 14.25 -2.05 -17.46
CA ARG A 200 15.21 -1.69 -16.40
C ARG A 200 15.51 -0.19 -16.36
N ASP A 201 15.43 0.50 -17.49
CA ASP A 201 15.65 1.95 -17.59
C ASP A 201 14.53 2.77 -16.90
N CYS A 202 13.44 2.13 -16.49
CA CYS A 202 12.33 2.76 -15.77
C CYS A 202 12.50 2.73 -14.24
N VAL A 203 13.52 2.05 -13.71
CA VAL A 203 13.77 1.90 -12.27
C VAL A 203 15.26 2.01 -11.94
N ASP A 204 15.57 2.27 -10.68
CA ASP A 204 16.96 2.21 -10.21
C ASP A 204 17.41 0.73 -10.08
N THR A 205 18.67 0.46 -10.39
CA THR A 205 19.27 -0.88 -10.42
C THR A 205 20.62 -0.93 -9.71
N THR A 206 20.79 -0.12 -8.66
CA THR A 206 22.00 -0.22 -7.81
C THR A 206 22.23 -1.65 -7.31
N ALA A 207 23.48 -1.97 -6.97
CA ALA A 207 23.83 -3.27 -6.40
C ALA A 207 23.02 -3.60 -5.12
N SER A 208 22.66 -2.58 -4.33
CA SER A 208 21.82 -2.77 -3.14
C SER A 208 20.40 -3.18 -3.51
N ILE A 209 19.80 -2.54 -4.52
CA ILE A 209 18.46 -2.90 -5.00
C ILE A 209 18.47 -4.31 -5.58
N GLN A 210 19.50 -4.65 -6.37
CA GLN A 210 19.61 -6.00 -6.94
C GLN A 210 19.70 -7.07 -5.85
N ALA A 211 20.46 -6.84 -4.78
CA ALA A 211 20.55 -7.78 -3.67
C ALA A 211 19.19 -7.99 -2.95
N GLU A 212 18.37 -6.93 -2.85
CA GLU A 212 17.01 -7.05 -2.32
C GLU A 212 16.09 -7.82 -3.29
N CYS A 213 16.22 -7.62 -4.60
CA CYS A 213 15.42 -8.33 -5.60
C CYS A 213 15.74 -9.83 -5.55
N ASP A 214 17.03 -10.18 -5.53
CA ASP A 214 17.51 -11.56 -5.51
C ASP A 214 17.02 -12.27 -4.23
N TRP A 215 17.15 -11.61 -3.08
CA TRP A 215 16.63 -12.14 -1.81
C TRP A 215 15.13 -12.39 -1.85
N TYR A 216 14.34 -11.42 -2.37
CA TYR A 216 12.88 -11.55 -2.41
C TYR A 216 12.44 -12.69 -3.32
N LEU A 217 13.09 -12.85 -4.48
CA LEU A 217 12.82 -13.94 -5.42
C LEU A 217 13.17 -15.30 -4.81
N GLU A 218 14.33 -15.44 -4.17
CA GLU A 218 14.74 -16.68 -3.47
C GLU A 218 13.75 -17.04 -2.37
N ALA A 219 13.37 -16.06 -1.53
CA ALA A 219 12.39 -16.26 -0.48
C ALA A 219 11.02 -16.67 -1.03
N THR A 220 10.58 -16.07 -2.14
CA THR A 220 9.30 -16.41 -2.79
C THR A 220 9.32 -17.81 -3.38
N GLN A 221 10.41 -18.21 -4.05
CA GLN A 221 10.56 -19.54 -4.63
C GLN A 221 10.51 -20.63 -3.56
N SER A 222 11.12 -20.40 -2.39
CA SER A 222 11.12 -21.37 -1.28
C SER A 222 9.74 -21.72 -0.73
N LEU A 223 8.71 -20.93 -1.06
CA LEU A 223 7.33 -21.14 -0.67
C LEU A 223 6.49 -21.85 -1.75
N SER A 224 7.03 -21.98 -2.95
CA SER A 224 6.37 -22.58 -4.11
C SER A 224 6.85 -24.02 -4.39
N GLU A 225 7.90 -24.47 -3.69
CA GLU A 225 8.43 -25.85 -3.66
C GLU A 225 7.79 -26.68 -2.53
#